data_AF-A0A202EAR8-F1
#
_entry.id   AF-A0A202EAR8-F1
#
_cell.length_a   1.000
_cell.length_b   1.000
_cell.length_c   1.000
_cell.angle_alpha   90.00
_cell.angle_beta   90.00
_cell.angle_gamma   90.00
#
_symmetry.space_group_name_H-M   'P 1'
#
loop_
_entity.id
_entity.type
_entity.pdbx_description
1 polymer ?
#
loop_
_entity_poly.entity_id
_entity_poly.type
_entity_poly.pdbx_seq_one_letter_code
_entity_poly.pdbx_strand_id
1 'polypeptide(L)'
;MSAAHDGDGDGSPALESLFREPFGFTWGDTDGTIWLRSDEGSYKRVHPVFFEQLREIATGSSDPADHDERVRETVALLAAEGYLESGSEIVREEPPPDIRLWPRLGAVAGVVVLFVGCLAVRWPELRQLPADLEFGLGLALIVLPVLLGSIALHELGHYVPSRRYFDPQLRIGLLNRVIPAIITRTTDAWRCPRNVRLWISLAGPVVDLLVATGFAVAFVVFPDQPIVGFLALLIAARALFVLNPLIEGDGYWALVDAFGWHNLRTRGFRDLERRVLSGPAVYAVSSVVFTVGFVAVMLAVLTSAIGLR
;
A
#
# COMPACT_ATOMS: atom_id res chain seq x y z
N MET A 1 -37.66 16.44 40.30
CA MET A 1 -38.27 15.23 39.71
C MET A 1 -37.44 14.90 38.49
N SER A 2 -36.26 14.28 38.64
CA SER A 2 -36.02 12.86 38.93
C SER A 2 -36.81 11.95 38.00
N ALA A 3 -36.18 11.58 36.89
CA ALA A 3 -36.47 10.36 36.16
C ALA A 3 -35.13 9.62 36.06
N ALA A 4 -35.09 8.46 36.70
CA ALA A 4 -33.91 7.63 36.88
C ALA A 4 -33.39 7.14 35.52
N HIS A 5 -32.08 7.25 35.34
CA HIS A 5 -31.37 6.52 34.31
C HIS A 5 -31.05 5.17 34.94
N ASP A 6 -31.98 4.22 34.84
CA ASP A 6 -31.76 2.84 35.22
C ASP A 6 -30.71 2.26 34.28
N GLY A 7 -29.54 1.97 34.85
CA GLY A 7 -28.53 1.12 34.25
C GLY A 7 -29.03 -0.31 34.32
N ASP A 8 -29.63 -0.78 33.24
CA ASP A 8 -29.77 -2.21 32.97
C ASP A 8 -28.50 -2.65 32.25
N GLY A 9 -27.79 -3.57 32.91
CA GLY A 9 -26.63 -4.24 32.37
C GLY A 9 -27.03 -5.09 31.18
N ASP A 10 -26.75 -4.60 29.98
CA ASP A 10 -26.68 -5.43 28.78
C ASP A 10 -25.29 -6.07 28.72
N GLY A 11 -25.01 -6.91 29.71
CA GLY A 11 -23.93 -7.88 29.60
C GLY A 11 -24.34 -8.89 28.54
N SER A 12 -23.96 -8.63 27.28
CA SER A 12 -24.25 -9.53 26.16
C SER A 12 -23.95 -10.99 26.59
N PRO A 13 -24.88 -11.94 26.45
CA PRO A 13 -24.71 -13.32 26.93
C PRO A 13 -23.45 -14.03 26.39
N ALA A 14 -22.85 -13.51 25.31
CA ALA A 14 -21.56 -13.95 24.79
C ALA A 14 -20.37 -13.60 25.71
N LEU A 15 -20.39 -12.44 26.39
CA LEU A 15 -19.37 -12.00 27.35
C LEU A 15 -19.32 -12.96 28.55
N GLU A 16 -20.48 -13.23 29.15
CA GLU A 16 -20.57 -14.10 30.33
C GLU A 16 -20.16 -15.54 30.04
N SER A 17 -20.34 -16.04 28.82
CA SER A 17 -19.87 -17.37 28.43
C SER A 17 -18.36 -17.41 28.19
N LEU A 18 -17.77 -16.33 27.63
CA LEU A 18 -16.36 -16.30 27.31
C LEU A 18 -15.48 -16.24 28.56
N PHE A 19 -15.93 -15.51 29.57
CA PHE A 19 -15.18 -15.30 30.82
C PHE A 19 -15.32 -16.44 31.84
N ARG A 20 -16.06 -17.51 31.52
CA ARG A 20 -16.19 -18.69 32.40
C ARG A 20 -15.05 -19.68 32.25
N GLU A 21 -14.33 -19.64 31.14
CA GLU A 21 -13.19 -20.52 30.87
C GLU A 21 -11.97 -19.68 30.46
N PRO A 22 -10.74 -20.08 30.84
CA PRO A 22 -9.55 -19.45 30.30
C PRO A 22 -9.56 -19.57 28.77
N PHE A 23 -9.14 -18.52 28.08
CA PHE A 23 -9.06 -18.49 26.62
C PHE A 23 -7.65 -18.10 26.19
N GLY A 24 -7.23 -18.61 25.03
CA GLY A 24 -5.96 -18.27 24.41
C GLY A 24 -6.17 -17.49 23.12
N PHE A 25 -5.06 -17.05 22.54
CA PHE A 25 -5.03 -16.32 21.27
C PHE A 25 -3.62 -16.39 20.67
N THR A 26 -3.56 -16.24 19.35
CA THR A 26 -2.28 -16.12 18.64
C THR A 26 -1.93 -14.66 18.44
N TRP A 27 -0.70 -14.28 18.79
CA TRP A 27 -0.23 -12.90 18.67
C TRP A 27 1.21 -12.81 18.15
N GLY A 28 1.59 -11.64 17.63
CA GLY A 28 2.96 -11.32 17.29
C GLY A 28 3.26 -9.83 17.46
N ASP A 29 4.55 -9.50 17.33
CA ASP A 29 5.04 -8.12 17.34
C ASP A 29 5.99 -7.94 16.17
N THR A 30 5.71 -6.95 15.34
CA THR A 30 6.60 -6.53 14.26
C THR A 30 6.86 -5.03 14.35
N ASP A 31 8.13 -4.64 14.47
CA ASP A 31 8.56 -3.24 14.58
C ASP A 31 7.82 -2.44 15.68
N GLY A 32 7.45 -3.09 16.80
CA GLY A 32 6.71 -2.47 17.91
C GLY A 32 5.20 -2.39 17.70
N THR A 33 4.69 -3.00 16.64
CA THR A 33 3.24 -3.13 16.39
C THR A 33 2.78 -4.53 16.80
N ILE A 34 1.95 -4.59 17.83
CA ILE A 34 1.35 -5.83 18.31
C ILE A 34 0.12 -6.16 17.47
N TRP A 35 -0.02 -7.43 17.12
CA TRP A 35 -1.13 -7.95 16.34
C TRP A 35 -1.65 -9.29 16.84
N LEU A 36 -2.93 -9.53 16.60
CA LEU A 36 -3.61 -10.81 16.82
C LEU A 36 -3.92 -11.47 15.48
N ARG A 37 -3.95 -12.80 15.46
CA ARG A 37 -4.36 -13.62 14.31
C ARG A 37 -5.64 -14.39 14.65
N SER A 38 -6.62 -14.37 13.77
CA SER A 38 -7.82 -15.20 13.88
C SER A 38 -7.58 -16.61 13.35
N ASP A 39 -8.49 -17.52 13.69
CA ASP A 39 -8.58 -18.87 13.13
C ASP A 39 -8.67 -18.88 11.58
N GLU A 40 -9.44 -17.95 11.01
CA GLU A 40 -9.58 -17.74 9.55
C GLU A 40 -8.35 -17.08 8.89
N GLY A 41 -7.30 -16.76 9.65
CA GLY A 41 -6.08 -16.15 9.14
C GLY A 41 -6.17 -14.63 8.89
N SER A 42 -7.16 -13.96 9.49
CA SER A 42 -7.24 -12.50 9.52
C SER A 42 -6.37 -11.92 10.63
N TYR A 43 -6.01 -10.63 10.52
CA TYR A 43 -5.12 -9.98 11.47
C TYR A 43 -5.67 -8.64 11.97
N LYS A 44 -5.47 -8.35 13.26
CA LYS A 44 -5.92 -7.12 13.90
C LYS A 44 -4.79 -6.47 14.70
N ARG A 45 -4.60 -5.16 14.52
CA ARG A 45 -3.66 -4.38 15.32
C ARG A 45 -4.21 -4.15 16.71
N VAL A 46 -3.36 -4.27 17.72
CA VAL A 46 -3.74 -4.09 19.11
C VAL A 46 -2.81 -3.09 19.79
N HIS A 47 -3.39 -2.22 20.62
CA HIS A 47 -2.62 -1.25 21.39
C HIS A 47 -1.89 -1.96 22.55
N PRO A 48 -0.61 -1.65 22.84
CA PRO A 48 0.17 -2.36 23.87
C PRO A 48 -0.50 -2.41 25.25
N VAL A 49 -1.10 -1.30 25.68
CA VAL A 49 -1.81 -1.25 26.98
C VAL A 49 -3.00 -2.23 27.01
N PHE A 50 -3.79 -2.27 25.95
CA PHE A 50 -4.91 -3.21 25.88
C PHE A 50 -4.43 -4.65 25.75
N PHE A 51 -3.31 -4.88 25.05
CA PHE A 51 -2.74 -6.21 24.91
C PHE A 51 -2.33 -6.82 26.27
N GLU A 52 -1.72 -6.03 27.16
CA GLU A 52 -1.41 -6.50 28.52
C GLU A 52 -2.67 -6.81 29.31
N GLN A 53 -3.69 -5.95 29.25
CA GLN A 53 -5.00 -6.23 29.88
C GLN A 53 -5.63 -7.52 29.34
N LEU A 54 -5.57 -7.73 28.02
CA LEU A 54 -6.07 -8.94 27.38
C LEU A 54 -5.32 -10.20 27.87
N ARG A 55 -4.00 -10.13 28.04
CA ARG A 55 -3.20 -11.22 28.61
C ARG A 55 -3.56 -11.49 30.07
N GLU A 56 -3.74 -10.46 30.87
CA GLU A 56 -4.10 -10.58 32.28
C GLU A 56 -5.44 -11.31 32.45
N ILE A 57 -6.43 -10.91 31.65
CA ILE A 57 -7.75 -11.54 31.60
C ILE A 57 -7.64 -13.00 31.12
N ALA A 58 -6.93 -13.24 30.01
CA ALA A 58 -6.79 -14.58 29.41
C ALA A 58 -6.11 -15.60 30.36
N THR A 59 -5.16 -15.13 31.17
CA THR A 59 -4.44 -15.96 32.15
C THR A 59 -5.17 -16.10 33.48
N GLY A 60 -6.32 -15.43 33.67
CA GLY A 60 -7.07 -15.40 34.93
C GLY A 60 -6.37 -14.65 36.06
N SER A 61 -5.41 -13.77 35.72
CA SER A 61 -4.70 -12.94 36.71
C SER A 61 -5.45 -11.65 37.07
N SER A 62 -6.43 -11.27 36.26
CA SER A 62 -7.36 -10.16 36.52
C SER A 62 -8.80 -10.62 36.23
N ASP A 63 -9.75 -10.17 37.03
CA ASP A 63 -11.17 -10.41 36.78
C ASP A 63 -11.65 -9.47 35.66
N PRO A 64 -12.29 -9.97 34.59
CA PRO A 64 -12.91 -9.14 33.56
C PRO A 64 -13.77 -8.00 34.11
N ALA A 65 -14.45 -8.21 35.25
CA ALA A 65 -15.29 -7.21 35.89
C ALA A 65 -14.51 -5.99 36.43
N ASP A 66 -13.21 -6.14 36.69
CA ASP A 66 -12.34 -5.06 37.18
C ASP A 66 -11.89 -4.10 36.06
N HIS A 67 -12.18 -4.44 34.79
CA HIS A 67 -11.82 -3.63 33.63
C HIS A 67 -13.01 -2.76 33.14
N ASP A 68 -12.67 -1.59 32.59
CA ASP A 68 -13.63 -0.68 31.97
C ASP A 68 -14.52 -1.38 30.94
N GLU A 69 -15.78 -0.93 30.82
CA GLU A 69 -16.77 -1.48 29.87
C GLU A 69 -16.21 -1.62 28.45
N ARG A 70 -15.46 -0.60 27.97
CA ARG A 70 -14.84 -0.61 26.64
C ARG A 70 -13.87 -1.78 26.43
N VAL A 71 -13.14 -2.16 27.47
CA VAL A 71 -12.19 -3.29 27.40
C VAL A 71 -12.99 -4.57 27.26
N ARG A 72 -14.02 -4.76 28.11
CA ARG A 72 -14.92 -5.92 28.04
C ARG A 72 -15.59 -6.05 26.68
N GLU A 73 -16.19 -4.98 26.17
CA GLU A 73 -16.79 -4.93 24.82
C GLU A 73 -15.78 -5.32 23.74
N THR A 74 -14.56 -4.80 23.80
CA THR A 74 -13.51 -5.12 22.81
C THR A 74 -13.11 -6.60 22.88
N VAL A 75 -13.03 -7.18 24.07
CA VAL A 75 -12.75 -8.62 24.24
C VAL A 75 -13.87 -9.47 23.64
N ALA A 76 -15.15 -9.14 23.88
CA ALA A 76 -16.27 -9.83 23.24
C ALA A 76 -16.21 -9.75 21.72
N LEU A 77 -15.91 -8.57 21.18
CA LEU A 77 -15.78 -8.39 19.73
C LEU A 77 -14.66 -9.26 19.17
N LEU A 78 -13.51 -9.33 19.85
CA LEU A 78 -12.40 -10.19 19.43
C LEU A 78 -12.77 -11.66 19.44
N ALA A 79 -13.50 -12.13 20.46
CA ALA A 79 -14.00 -13.50 20.49
C ALA A 79 -15.02 -13.78 19.38
N ALA A 80 -15.99 -12.88 19.19
CA ALA A 80 -17.00 -13.01 18.16
C ALA A 80 -16.40 -13.00 16.74
N GLU A 81 -15.27 -12.32 16.55
CA GLU A 81 -14.49 -12.30 15.31
C GLU A 81 -13.46 -13.45 15.20
N GLY A 82 -13.44 -14.41 16.12
CA GLY A 82 -12.56 -15.59 16.05
C GLY A 82 -11.09 -15.36 16.38
N TYR A 83 -10.76 -14.25 17.08
CA TYR A 83 -9.39 -14.00 17.55
C TYR A 83 -9.05 -14.65 18.89
N LEU A 84 -10.08 -15.03 19.66
CA LEU A 84 -9.95 -15.64 20.98
C LEU A 84 -10.57 -17.03 20.93
N GLU A 85 -9.87 -18.01 21.49
CA GLU A 85 -10.29 -19.41 21.49
C GLU A 85 -10.37 -19.93 22.94
N SER A 86 -11.56 -20.41 23.35
CA SER A 86 -11.75 -20.99 24.68
C SER A 86 -10.88 -22.23 24.89
N GLY A 87 -10.21 -22.31 26.04
CA GLY A 87 -9.36 -23.44 26.43
C GLY A 87 -8.03 -23.56 25.69
N SER A 88 -7.67 -22.61 24.82
CA SER A 88 -6.37 -22.60 24.13
C SER A 88 -5.31 -21.83 24.91
N GLU A 89 -4.04 -22.00 24.53
CA GLU A 89 -2.92 -21.26 25.12
C GLU A 89 -2.64 -19.95 24.37
N ILE A 90 -1.98 -19.02 25.04
CA ILE A 90 -1.47 -17.81 24.38
C ILE A 90 -0.22 -18.19 23.58
N VAL A 91 -0.34 -18.19 22.25
CA VAL A 91 0.75 -18.56 21.35
C VAL A 91 1.37 -17.31 20.75
N ARG A 92 2.69 -17.18 20.89
CA ARG A 92 3.46 -16.14 20.18
C ARG A 92 3.91 -16.68 18.82
N GLU A 93 3.48 -16.00 17.77
CA GLU A 93 3.93 -16.22 16.40
C GLU A 93 5.11 -15.29 16.10
N GLU A 94 6.22 -15.85 15.62
CA GLU A 94 7.37 -15.05 15.21
C GLU A 94 7.08 -14.38 13.87
N PRO A 95 7.35 -13.06 13.73
CA PRO A 95 7.17 -12.39 12.46
C PRO A 95 8.14 -12.96 11.41
N PRO A 96 7.79 -12.87 10.12
CA PRO A 96 8.68 -13.35 9.07
C PRO A 96 10.02 -12.63 9.13
N PRO A 97 11.13 -13.31 8.80
CA PRO A 97 12.46 -12.71 8.87
C PRO A 97 12.57 -11.52 7.93
N ASP A 98 13.28 -10.50 8.39
CA ASP A 98 13.52 -9.32 7.58
C ASP A 98 14.44 -9.62 6.38
N ILE A 99 14.37 -8.77 5.35
CA ILE A 99 15.13 -8.95 4.12
C ILE A 99 16.25 -7.92 3.97
N ARG A 100 17.38 -8.34 3.39
CA ARG A 100 18.45 -7.42 2.98
C ARG A 100 18.05 -6.70 1.69
N LEU A 101 17.91 -5.38 1.75
CA LEU A 101 17.53 -4.57 0.58
C LEU A 101 18.68 -4.29 -0.37
N TRP A 102 19.90 -4.10 0.13
CA TRP A 102 21.04 -3.60 -0.65
C TRP A 102 21.32 -4.39 -1.93
N PRO A 103 21.26 -5.74 -1.96
CA PRO A 103 21.43 -6.49 -3.21
C PRO A 103 20.35 -6.19 -4.24
N ARG A 104 19.10 -5.99 -3.80
CA ARG A 104 17.97 -5.64 -4.67
C ARG A 104 18.12 -4.23 -5.21
N LEU A 105 18.49 -3.28 -4.35
CA LEU A 105 18.75 -1.90 -4.75
C LEU A 105 19.93 -1.80 -5.72
N GLY A 106 20.99 -2.61 -5.51
CA GLY A 106 22.11 -2.73 -6.45
C GLY A 106 21.68 -3.26 -7.81
N ALA A 107 20.82 -4.28 -7.85
CA ALA A 107 20.25 -4.79 -9.11
C ALA A 107 19.40 -3.72 -9.82
N VAL A 108 18.54 -3.00 -9.08
CA VAL A 108 17.74 -1.89 -9.62
C VAL A 108 18.65 -0.78 -10.17
N ALA A 109 19.72 -0.42 -9.47
CA ALA A 109 20.69 0.55 -9.96
C ALA A 109 21.35 0.09 -11.28
N GLY A 110 21.69 -1.20 -11.39
CA GLY A 110 22.20 -1.79 -12.63
C GLY A 110 21.20 -1.70 -13.79
N VAL A 111 19.92 -1.97 -13.54
CA VAL A 111 18.84 -1.83 -14.53
C VAL A 111 18.70 -0.37 -14.97
N VAL A 112 18.75 0.59 -14.04
CA VAL A 112 18.70 2.02 -14.34
C VAL A 112 19.90 2.45 -15.18
N VAL A 113 21.11 2.00 -14.84
CA VAL A 113 22.32 2.30 -15.63
C VAL A 113 22.20 1.74 -17.05
N LEU A 114 21.70 0.51 -17.20
CA LEU A 114 21.45 -0.09 -18.51
C LEU A 114 20.43 0.72 -19.32
N PHE A 115 19.29 1.05 -18.71
CA PHE A 115 18.26 1.88 -19.34
C PHE A 115 18.82 3.21 -19.83
N VAL A 116 19.50 3.96 -18.96
CA VAL A 116 20.12 5.24 -19.31
C VAL A 116 21.17 5.08 -20.40
N GLY A 117 21.97 4.01 -20.36
CA GLY A 117 22.93 3.67 -21.41
C GLY A 117 22.27 3.46 -22.77
N CYS A 118 21.17 2.68 -22.83
CA CYS A 118 20.38 2.48 -24.05
C CYS A 118 19.82 3.81 -24.59
N LEU A 119 19.28 4.66 -23.71
CA LEU A 119 18.77 5.98 -24.11
C LEU A 119 19.89 6.89 -24.64
N ALA A 120 21.07 6.87 -24.01
CA ALA A 120 22.21 7.66 -24.46
C ALA A 120 22.69 7.24 -25.85
N VAL A 121 22.72 5.93 -26.14
CA VAL A 121 23.10 5.39 -27.46
C VAL A 121 22.12 5.81 -28.57
N ARG A 122 20.82 5.88 -28.25
CA ARG A 122 19.75 6.22 -29.22
C ARG A 122 19.23 7.65 -29.08
N TRP A 123 19.99 8.52 -28.41
CA TRP A 123 19.54 9.88 -28.09
C TRP A 123 19.13 10.70 -29.32
N PRO A 124 19.83 10.67 -30.47
CA PRO A 124 19.42 11.40 -31.66
C PRO A 124 18.02 11.01 -32.15
N GLU A 125 17.73 9.71 -32.20
CA GLU A 125 16.45 9.18 -32.68
C GLU A 125 15.32 9.40 -31.67
N LEU A 126 15.62 9.30 -30.37
CA LEU A 126 14.64 9.59 -29.32
C LEU A 126 14.11 11.04 -29.40
N ARG A 127 14.94 11.99 -29.84
CA ARG A 127 14.51 13.39 -30.03
C ARG A 127 13.62 13.60 -31.25
N GLN A 128 13.67 12.68 -32.22
CA GLN A 128 12.90 12.75 -33.46
C GLN A 128 11.56 12.01 -33.36
N LEU A 129 11.36 11.17 -32.33
CA LEU A 129 10.12 10.42 -32.09
C LEU A 129 8.81 11.18 -32.31
N PRO A 130 8.63 12.44 -31.84
CA PRO A 130 7.36 13.15 -32.08
C PRO A 130 7.09 13.44 -33.57
N ALA A 131 8.13 13.54 -34.39
CA ALA A 131 8.02 13.71 -35.83
C ALA A 131 7.89 12.36 -36.55
N ASP A 132 8.54 11.31 -36.03
CA ASP A 132 8.58 9.97 -36.64
C ASP A 132 7.32 9.12 -36.35
N LEU A 133 6.49 9.56 -35.40
CA LEU A 133 5.28 8.85 -35.00
C LEU A 133 4.02 9.52 -35.50
N GLU A 134 3.22 8.76 -36.25
CA GLU A 134 1.87 9.16 -36.62
C GLU A 134 0.92 8.95 -35.44
N PHE A 135 0.62 10.03 -34.74
CA PHE A 135 -0.37 10.02 -33.66
C PHE A 135 -1.78 9.79 -34.23
N GLY A 136 -2.43 8.72 -33.78
CA GLY A 136 -3.76 8.37 -34.22
C GLY A 136 -4.21 7.00 -33.72
N LEU A 137 -5.30 6.49 -34.28
CA LEU A 137 -5.90 5.22 -33.87
C LEU A 137 -4.92 4.04 -34.02
N GLY A 138 -4.13 3.99 -35.09
CA GLY A 138 -3.15 2.92 -35.32
C GLY A 138 -2.12 2.81 -34.20
N LEU A 139 -1.52 3.93 -33.81
CA LEU A 139 -0.59 3.98 -32.67
C LEU A 139 -1.29 3.58 -31.37
N ALA A 140 -2.51 4.07 -31.12
CA ALA A 140 -3.28 3.74 -29.92
C ALA A 140 -3.58 2.23 -29.81
N LEU A 141 -3.91 1.56 -30.93
CA LEU A 141 -4.18 0.12 -30.96
C LEU A 141 -2.96 -0.74 -30.60
N ILE A 142 -1.74 -0.22 -30.78
CA ILE A 142 -0.51 -0.90 -30.38
C ILE A 142 -0.12 -0.53 -28.95
N VAL A 143 -0.16 0.76 -28.62
CA VAL A 143 0.31 1.28 -27.32
C VAL A 143 -0.61 0.85 -26.18
N LEU A 144 -1.94 0.86 -26.37
CA LEU A 144 -2.88 0.59 -25.30
C LEU A 144 -2.75 -0.85 -24.75
N PRO A 145 -2.71 -1.93 -25.57
CA PRO A 145 -2.48 -3.28 -25.06
C PRO A 145 -1.14 -3.43 -24.32
N VAL A 146 -0.07 -2.81 -24.83
CA VAL A 146 1.25 -2.85 -24.16
C VAL A 146 1.18 -2.14 -22.82
N LEU A 147 0.51 -0.99 -22.75
CA LEU A 147 0.36 -0.23 -21.52
C LEU A 147 -0.46 -1.03 -20.49
N LEU A 148 -1.59 -1.61 -20.88
CA LEU A 148 -2.42 -2.46 -20.02
C LEU A 148 -1.66 -3.70 -19.54
N GLY A 149 -0.91 -4.35 -20.43
CA GLY A 149 -0.01 -5.45 -20.07
C GLY A 149 1.05 -5.03 -19.07
N SER A 150 1.65 -3.84 -19.23
CA SER A 150 2.62 -3.29 -18.29
C SER A 150 2.01 -3.00 -16.92
N ILE A 151 0.76 -2.55 -16.86
CA ILE A 151 0.01 -2.34 -15.60
C ILE A 151 -0.26 -3.69 -14.93
N ALA A 152 -0.65 -4.71 -15.68
CA ALA A 152 -0.84 -6.05 -15.11
C ALA A 152 0.48 -6.61 -14.54
N LEU A 153 1.60 -6.42 -15.25
CA LEU A 153 2.93 -6.81 -14.77
C LEU A 153 3.35 -6.02 -13.51
N HIS A 154 3.05 -4.73 -13.46
CA HIS A 154 3.28 -3.88 -12.28
C HIS A 154 2.56 -4.45 -11.05
N GLU A 155 1.27 -4.73 -11.17
CA GLU A 155 0.47 -5.29 -10.08
C GLU A 155 0.94 -6.69 -9.67
N LEU A 156 1.33 -7.51 -10.64
CA LEU A 156 1.98 -8.80 -10.36
C LEU A 156 3.30 -8.62 -9.61
N GLY A 157 4.04 -7.54 -9.88
CA GLY A 157 5.23 -7.12 -9.15
C GLY A 157 4.97 -6.95 -7.66
N HIS A 158 3.83 -6.40 -7.26
CA HIS A 158 3.40 -6.35 -5.86
C HIS A 158 2.89 -7.70 -5.36
N TYR A 159 2.06 -8.38 -6.16
CA TYR A 159 1.36 -9.60 -5.78
C TYR A 159 2.32 -10.75 -5.41
N VAL A 160 3.28 -11.05 -6.29
CA VAL A 160 4.19 -12.20 -6.15
C VAL A 160 5.02 -12.18 -4.85
N PRO A 161 5.74 -11.09 -4.50
CA PRO A 161 6.48 -11.04 -3.24
C PRO A 161 5.56 -10.99 -2.01
N SER A 162 4.38 -10.37 -2.12
CA SER A 162 3.42 -10.27 -1.01
C SER A 162 2.83 -11.61 -0.62
N ARG A 163 2.61 -12.51 -1.59
CA ARG A 163 1.98 -13.83 -1.38
C ARG A 163 2.71 -14.75 -0.39
N ARG A 164 3.97 -14.43 -0.07
CA ARG A 164 4.76 -15.15 0.94
C ARG A 164 4.42 -14.77 2.38
N TYR A 165 3.70 -13.67 2.57
CA TYR A 165 3.43 -13.07 3.88
C TYR A 165 1.93 -12.93 4.19
N PHE A 166 1.11 -12.83 3.15
CA PHE A 166 -0.36 -12.68 3.26
C PHE A 166 -1.03 -13.03 1.93
N ASP A 167 -2.36 -12.97 1.90
CA ASP A 167 -3.16 -13.16 0.68
C ASP A 167 -3.44 -11.81 -0.02
N PRO A 168 -2.63 -11.38 -1.01
CA PRO A 168 -2.90 -10.18 -1.78
C PRO A 168 -4.09 -10.37 -2.72
N GLN A 169 -4.86 -9.32 -2.95
CA GLN A 169 -6.01 -9.33 -3.85
C GLN A 169 -5.95 -8.18 -4.85
N LEU A 170 -6.24 -8.46 -6.12
CA LEU A 170 -6.39 -7.42 -7.13
C LEU A 170 -7.77 -6.78 -7.01
N ARG A 171 -7.83 -5.44 -7.02
CA ARG A 171 -9.09 -4.69 -7.01
C ARG A 171 -8.95 -3.38 -7.77
N ILE A 172 -10.08 -2.77 -8.09
CA ILE A 172 -10.12 -1.38 -8.55
C ILE A 172 -10.22 -0.47 -7.32
N GLY A 173 -9.41 0.58 -7.28
CA GLY A 173 -9.37 1.55 -6.19
C GLY A 173 -9.18 2.98 -6.70
N LEU A 174 -9.14 3.93 -5.76
CA LEU A 174 -8.95 5.35 -6.03
C LEU A 174 -7.68 5.85 -5.34
N LEU A 175 -6.63 6.12 -6.12
CA LEU A 175 -5.45 6.83 -5.64
C LEU A 175 -5.82 8.29 -5.37
N ASN A 176 -5.32 8.85 -4.26
CA ASN A 176 -5.67 10.19 -3.77
C ASN A 176 -7.18 10.44 -3.62
N ARG A 177 -8.01 9.38 -3.57
CA ARG A 177 -9.49 9.40 -3.57
C ARG A 177 -10.15 9.82 -4.89
N VAL A 178 -9.40 10.06 -5.97
CA VAL A 178 -9.99 10.56 -7.24
C VAL A 178 -9.43 9.89 -8.51
N ILE A 179 -8.22 9.33 -8.47
CA ILE A 179 -7.59 8.73 -9.65
C ILE A 179 -7.92 7.22 -9.65
N PRO A 180 -8.75 6.72 -10.58
CA PRO A 180 -9.03 5.30 -10.66
C PRO A 180 -7.79 4.52 -11.07
N ALA A 181 -7.52 3.41 -10.39
CA ALA A 181 -6.41 2.52 -10.67
C ALA A 181 -6.77 1.07 -10.34
N ILE A 182 -6.16 0.14 -11.06
CA ILE A 182 -6.05 -1.25 -10.59
C ILE A 182 -5.00 -1.21 -9.49
N ILE A 183 -5.27 -1.86 -8.36
CA ILE A 183 -4.36 -1.91 -7.21
C ILE A 183 -4.33 -3.32 -6.63
N THR A 184 -3.14 -3.75 -6.25
CA THR A 184 -2.94 -4.93 -5.41
C THR A 184 -3.13 -4.53 -3.96
N ARG A 185 -4.14 -5.09 -3.31
CA ARG A 185 -4.39 -4.90 -1.88
C ARG A 185 -3.26 -5.56 -1.10
N THR A 186 -2.33 -4.74 -0.63
CA THR A 186 -1.22 -5.13 0.24
C THR A 186 -1.42 -4.63 1.66
N THR A 187 -2.69 -4.47 2.09
CA THR A 187 -3.01 -3.91 3.40
C THR A 187 -2.32 -4.63 4.53
N ASP A 188 -2.14 -5.94 4.43
CA ASP A 188 -1.57 -6.74 5.52
C ASP A 188 -0.04 -6.67 5.60
N ALA A 189 0.60 -5.95 4.68
CA ALA A 189 2.04 -5.72 4.70
C ALA A 189 2.49 -5.03 5.99
N TRP A 190 1.62 -4.30 6.71
CA TRP A 190 1.98 -3.66 7.98
C TRP A 190 2.52 -4.62 9.05
N ARG A 191 2.23 -5.92 8.93
CA ARG A 191 2.72 -6.99 9.80
C ARG A 191 4.13 -7.46 9.47
N CYS A 192 4.61 -7.11 8.28
CA CYS A 192 5.93 -7.50 7.81
C CYS A 192 6.97 -6.50 8.32
N PRO A 193 8.22 -6.94 8.51
CA PRO A 193 9.32 -6.03 8.84
C PRO A 193 9.46 -4.90 7.82
N ARG A 194 9.96 -3.75 8.27
CA ARG A 194 10.10 -2.54 7.45
C ARG A 194 10.68 -2.76 6.06
N ASN A 195 11.75 -3.56 5.93
CA ASN A 195 12.38 -3.74 4.62
C ASN A 195 11.54 -4.61 3.68
N VAL A 196 10.77 -5.55 4.22
CA VAL A 196 9.78 -6.31 3.45
C VAL A 196 8.69 -5.38 2.92
N ARG A 197 8.15 -4.50 3.77
CA ARG A 197 7.11 -3.53 3.36
C ARG A 197 7.62 -2.60 2.26
N LEU A 198 8.81 -2.04 2.47
CA LEU A 198 9.47 -1.17 1.50
C LEU A 198 9.68 -1.89 0.15
N TRP A 199 10.12 -3.15 0.18
CA TRP A 199 10.27 -3.93 -1.05
C TRP A 199 8.95 -4.21 -1.74
N ILE A 200 7.90 -4.56 -0.99
CA ILE A 200 6.57 -4.76 -1.55
C ILE A 200 6.10 -3.49 -2.26
N SER A 201 6.26 -2.30 -1.66
CA SER A 201 5.90 -1.02 -2.30
C SER A 201 6.76 -0.68 -3.52
N LEU A 202 8.03 -1.10 -3.56
CA LEU A 202 8.91 -0.81 -4.71
C LEU A 202 8.81 -1.85 -5.82
N ALA A 203 8.24 -3.03 -5.57
CA ALA A 203 8.31 -4.15 -6.51
C ALA A 203 7.57 -3.89 -7.83
N GLY A 204 6.38 -3.27 -7.81
CA GLY A 204 5.67 -2.86 -9.02
C GLY A 204 6.45 -1.83 -9.86
N PRO A 205 6.91 -0.72 -9.27
CA PRO A 205 7.78 0.23 -9.97
C PRO A 205 9.08 -0.38 -10.53
N VAL A 206 9.67 -1.37 -9.84
CA VAL A 206 10.83 -2.11 -10.36
C VAL A 206 10.46 -2.91 -11.59
N VAL A 207 9.27 -3.53 -11.63
CA VAL A 207 8.78 -4.19 -12.84
C VAL A 207 8.60 -3.20 -13.99
N ASP A 208 8.11 -1.98 -13.71
CA ASP A 208 8.01 -0.94 -14.74
C ASP A 208 9.37 -0.57 -15.33
N LEU A 209 10.38 -0.42 -14.47
CA LEU A 209 11.75 -0.15 -14.90
C LEU A 209 12.32 -1.32 -15.73
N LEU A 210 12.06 -2.57 -15.34
CA LEU A 210 12.48 -3.75 -16.10
C LEU A 210 11.83 -3.78 -17.49
N VAL A 211 10.53 -3.52 -17.58
CA VAL A 211 9.79 -3.48 -18.85
C VAL A 211 10.29 -2.34 -19.73
N ALA A 212 10.45 -1.12 -19.17
CA ALA A 212 11.01 0.02 -19.88
C ALA A 212 12.43 -0.25 -20.39
N THR A 213 13.26 -0.92 -19.59
CA THR A 213 14.62 -1.34 -19.98
C THR A 213 14.58 -2.39 -21.09
N GLY A 214 13.66 -3.34 -21.04
CA GLY A 214 13.45 -4.30 -22.13
C GLY A 214 13.15 -3.61 -23.46
N PHE A 215 12.24 -2.63 -23.46
CA PHE A 215 11.97 -1.81 -24.65
C PHE A 215 13.18 -0.96 -25.07
N ALA A 216 13.91 -0.37 -24.13
CA ALA A 216 15.10 0.43 -24.45
C ALA A 216 16.20 -0.42 -25.11
N VAL A 217 16.44 -1.64 -24.61
CA VAL A 217 17.35 -2.62 -25.21
C VAL A 217 16.84 -3.04 -26.59
N ALA A 218 15.55 -3.34 -26.73
CA ALA A 218 14.96 -3.67 -28.02
C ALA A 218 15.12 -2.54 -29.04
N PHE A 219 15.00 -1.28 -28.62
CA PHE A 219 15.21 -0.13 -29.51
C PHE A 219 16.67 0.06 -29.95
N VAL A 220 17.63 -0.37 -29.13
CA VAL A 220 19.04 -0.44 -29.55
C VAL A 220 19.24 -1.51 -30.65
N VAL A 221 18.56 -2.65 -30.53
CA VAL A 221 18.66 -3.77 -31.49
C VAL A 221 17.88 -3.50 -32.78
N PHE A 222 16.72 -2.84 -32.67
CA PHE A 222 15.80 -2.53 -33.77
C PHE A 222 15.64 -1.01 -33.93
N PRO A 223 16.69 -0.32 -34.41
CA PRO A 223 16.74 1.14 -34.45
C PRO A 223 15.67 1.78 -35.34
N ASP A 224 15.20 1.06 -36.36
CA ASP A 224 14.23 1.53 -37.35
C ASP A 224 12.77 1.47 -36.85
N GLN A 225 12.56 1.11 -35.58
CA GLN A 225 11.23 0.95 -34.97
C GLN A 225 11.00 2.03 -33.90
N PRO A 226 10.61 3.27 -34.29
CA PRO A 226 10.47 4.39 -33.35
C PRO A 226 9.46 4.12 -32.23
N ILE A 227 8.42 3.33 -32.52
CA ILE A 227 7.42 2.93 -31.52
C ILE A 227 8.02 2.20 -30.31
N VAL A 228 9.11 1.44 -30.50
CA VAL A 228 9.77 0.71 -29.42
C VAL A 228 10.47 1.68 -28.46
N GLY A 229 11.16 2.68 -29.00
CA GLY A 229 11.76 3.77 -28.20
C GLY A 229 10.70 4.59 -27.46
N PHE A 230 9.57 4.86 -28.12
CA PHE A 230 8.43 5.52 -27.49
C PHE A 230 7.84 4.73 -26.33
N LEU A 231 7.64 3.42 -26.48
CA LEU A 231 7.17 2.54 -25.40
C LEU A 231 8.14 2.50 -24.21
N ALA A 232 9.46 2.50 -24.48
CA ALA A 232 10.48 2.58 -23.44
C ALA A 232 10.33 3.85 -22.59
N LEU A 233 10.21 5.02 -23.25
CA LEU A 233 10.03 6.30 -22.57
C LEU A 233 8.69 6.41 -21.87
N LEU A 234 7.61 5.93 -22.49
CA LEU A 234 6.26 5.96 -21.93
C LEU A 234 6.16 5.15 -20.63
N ILE A 235 6.71 3.94 -20.61
CA ILE A 235 6.68 3.07 -19.43
C ILE A 235 7.62 3.60 -18.36
N ALA A 236 8.78 4.16 -18.72
CA ALA A 236 9.66 4.84 -17.77
C ALA A 236 8.99 6.08 -17.13
N ALA A 237 8.26 6.87 -17.94
CA ALA A 237 7.48 8.00 -17.43
C ALA A 237 6.38 7.52 -16.47
N ARG A 238 5.71 6.39 -16.76
CA ARG A 238 4.76 5.77 -15.82
C ARG A 238 5.44 5.32 -14.53
N ALA A 239 6.62 4.70 -14.60
CA ALA A 239 7.40 4.29 -13.42
C ALA A 239 7.70 5.48 -12.49
N LEU A 240 8.10 6.62 -13.07
CA LEU A 240 8.31 7.88 -12.34
C LEU A 240 7.01 8.43 -11.74
N PHE A 241 5.91 8.31 -12.47
CA PHE A 241 4.60 8.75 -12.01
C PHE A 241 4.12 7.94 -10.79
N VAL A 242 4.19 6.60 -10.84
CA VAL A 242 3.78 5.75 -9.70
C VAL A 242 4.70 5.90 -8.48
N LEU A 243 5.98 6.23 -8.71
CA LEU A 243 6.94 6.56 -7.65
C LEU A 243 6.80 7.99 -7.11
N ASN A 244 5.90 8.81 -7.65
CA ASN A 244 5.68 10.15 -7.14
C ASN A 244 5.05 10.08 -5.74
N PRO A 245 5.74 10.55 -4.68
CA PRO A 245 5.23 10.44 -3.32
C PRO A 245 4.00 11.31 -3.04
N LEU A 246 3.66 12.27 -3.93
CA LEU A 246 2.44 13.07 -3.81
C LEU A 246 1.17 12.29 -4.19
N ILE A 247 1.34 11.11 -4.77
CA ILE A 247 0.29 10.13 -5.04
C ILE A 247 0.31 9.10 -3.92
N GLU A 248 -0.81 8.91 -3.24
CA GLU A 248 -1.06 7.92 -2.19
C GLU A 248 -1.14 6.50 -2.80
N GLY A 249 -0.03 6.09 -3.41
CA GLY A 249 0.26 4.79 -4.00
C GLY A 249 1.68 4.38 -3.63
N ASP A 250 2.42 3.78 -4.55
CA ASP A 250 3.70 3.11 -4.28
C ASP A 250 4.77 4.05 -3.72
N GLY A 251 5.00 5.18 -4.38
CA GLY A 251 6.00 6.16 -3.95
C GLY A 251 5.72 6.70 -2.54
N TYR A 252 4.45 6.93 -2.21
CA TYR A 252 4.03 7.35 -0.88
C TYR A 252 4.29 6.27 0.18
N TRP A 253 3.86 5.04 -0.06
CA TRP A 253 4.04 3.95 0.91
C TRP A 253 5.52 3.60 1.10
N ALA A 254 6.31 3.60 0.02
CA ALA A 254 7.75 3.45 0.10
C ALA A 254 8.39 4.57 0.95
N LEU A 255 7.97 5.83 0.78
CA LEU A 255 8.44 6.95 1.60
C LEU A 255 8.07 6.77 3.08
N VAL A 256 6.81 6.43 3.35
CA VAL A 256 6.27 6.20 4.70
C VAL A 256 7.08 5.11 5.41
N ASP A 257 7.32 3.97 4.76
CA ASP A 257 8.10 2.87 5.32
C ASP A 257 9.59 3.23 5.47
N ALA A 258 10.18 3.93 4.50
CA ALA A 258 11.58 4.36 4.55
C ALA A 258 11.86 5.40 5.66
N PHE A 259 10.88 6.16 6.10
CA PHE A 259 11.06 7.14 7.19
C PHE A 259 10.38 6.73 8.51
N GLY A 260 9.69 5.58 8.53
CA GLY A 260 8.90 5.15 9.69
C GLY A 260 7.77 6.13 10.02
N TRP A 261 7.32 6.89 9.02
CA TRP A 261 6.19 7.79 9.18
C TRP A 261 4.90 6.99 9.19
N HIS A 262 3.87 7.52 9.83
CA HIS A 262 2.58 6.84 9.94
C HIS A 262 1.47 7.86 9.68
N ASN A 263 0.52 7.49 8.82
CA ASN A 263 -0.66 8.30 8.51
C ASN A 263 -0.31 9.75 8.10
N LEU A 264 0.73 9.94 7.28
CA LEU A 264 1.30 11.26 6.95
C LEU A 264 0.23 12.22 6.41
N ARG A 265 -0.59 11.76 5.46
CA ARG A 265 -1.68 12.56 4.88
C ARG A 265 -2.76 12.93 5.90
N THR A 266 -3.22 11.97 6.69
CA THR A 266 -4.26 12.18 7.72
C THR A 266 -3.76 13.09 8.85
N ARG A 267 -2.51 12.93 9.29
CA ARG A 267 -1.86 13.83 10.24
C ARG A 267 -1.76 15.24 9.65
N GLY A 268 -1.38 15.35 8.38
CA GLY A 268 -1.32 16.62 7.67
C GLY A 268 -2.65 17.37 7.66
N PHE A 269 -3.76 16.70 7.31
CA PHE A 269 -5.08 17.32 7.35
C PHE A 269 -5.49 17.73 8.77
N ARG A 270 -5.21 16.90 9.78
CA ARG A 270 -5.49 17.24 11.19
C ARG A 270 -4.69 18.46 11.66
N ASP A 271 -3.43 18.57 11.25
CA ASP A 271 -2.59 19.71 11.60
C ASP A 271 -3.10 20.99 10.92
N LEU A 272 -3.54 20.90 9.67
CA LEU A 272 -4.20 22.01 8.95
C LEU A 272 -5.50 22.46 9.64
N GLU A 273 -6.35 21.52 10.05
CA GLU A 273 -7.58 21.81 10.83
C GLU A 273 -7.27 22.55 12.13
N ARG A 274 -6.16 22.17 12.78
CA ARG A 274 -5.64 22.80 14.00
C ARG A 274 -4.83 24.08 13.75
N ARG A 275 -4.70 24.50 12.48
CA ARG A 275 -3.91 25.66 12.05
C ARG A 275 -2.43 25.58 12.47
N VAL A 276 -1.88 24.37 12.51
CA VAL A 276 -0.47 24.10 12.80
C VAL A 276 0.26 23.83 11.49
N LEU A 277 1.29 24.62 11.19
CA LEU A 277 2.16 24.37 10.04
C LEU A 277 3.20 23.31 10.43
N SER A 278 3.04 22.11 9.88
CA SER A 278 3.94 20.97 10.08
C SER A 278 4.38 20.38 8.74
N GLY A 279 5.44 19.55 8.74
CA GLY A 279 5.84 18.79 7.55
C GLY A 279 4.68 17.96 6.94
N PRO A 280 3.92 17.19 7.75
CA PRO A 280 2.70 16.52 7.30
C PRO A 280 1.67 17.47 6.67
N ALA A 281 1.45 18.66 7.24
CA ALA A 281 0.51 19.66 6.72
C ALA A 281 0.94 20.15 5.32
N VAL A 282 2.22 20.48 5.15
CA VAL A 282 2.80 20.87 3.85
C VAL A 282 2.61 19.75 2.83
N TYR A 283 2.94 18.51 3.21
CA TYR A 283 2.73 17.34 2.36
C TYR A 283 1.27 17.19 1.91
N ALA A 284 0.31 17.29 2.83
CA ALA A 284 -1.10 17.15 2.52
C ALA A 284 -1.57 18.21 1.51
N VAL A 285 -1.16 19.47 1.68
CA VAL A 285 -1.45 20.54 0.70
C VAL A 285 -0.80 20.25 -0.64
N SER A 286 0.49 19.90 -0.67
CA SER A 286 1.21 19.59 -1.91
C SER A 286 0.56 18.43 -2.68
N SER A 287 0.14 17.38 -1.99
CA SER A 287 -0.56 16.23 -2.59
C SER A 287 -1.90 16.65 -3.21
N VAL A 288 -2.68 17.51 -2.52
CA VAL A 288 -3.94 18.03 -3.06
C VAL A 288 -3.70 18.91 -4.30
N VAL A 289 -2.78 19.87 -4.22
CA VAL A 289 -2.44 20.77 -5.33
C VAL A 289 -1.99 19.96 -6.56
N PHE A 290 -1.10 19.00 -6.35
CA PHE A 290 -0.65 18.09 -7.41
C PHE A 290 -1.82 17.33 -8.03
N THR A 291 -2.70 16.75 -7.21
CA THR A 291 -3.84 15.96 -7.68
C THR A 291 -4.80 16.80 -8.51
N VAL A 292 -5.16 17.99 -8.04
CA VAL A 292 -6.05 18.91 -8.75
C VAL A 292 -5.43 19.33 -10.08
N GLY A 293 -4.15 19.73 -10.06
CA GLY A 293 -3.43 20.10 -11.28
C GLY A 293 -3.37 18.94 -12.28
N PHE A 294 -3.06 17.73 -11.81
CA PHE A 294 -2.99 16.53 -12.65
C PHE A 294 -4.35 16.21 -13.29
N VAL A 295 -5.43 16.18 -12.51
CA VAL A 295 -6.79 15.94 -13.03
C VAL A 295 -7.19 17.01 -14.04
N ALA A 296 -6.89 18.29 -13.77
CA ALA A 296 -7.18 19.37 -14.71
C ALA A 296 -6.43 19.20 -16.04
N VAL A 297 -5.15 18.81 -16.00
CA VAL A 297 -4.37 18.51 -17.21
C VAL A 297 -4.95 17.31 -17.95
N MET A 298 -5.29 16.23 -17.26
CA MET A 298 -5.91 15.06 -17.91
C MET A 298 -7.24 15.41 -18.58
N LEU A 299 -8.09 16.20 -17.93
CA LEU A 299 -9.34 16.68 -18.52
C LEU A 299 -9.09 17.60 -19.73
N ALA A 300 -8.09 18.47 -19.68
CA ALA A 300 -7.70 19.31 -20.82
C ALA A 300 -7.22 18.46 -22.01
N VAL A 301 -6.46 17.39 -21.74
CA VAL A 301 -6.02 16.44 -22.78
C VAL A 301 -7.22 15.67 -23.36
N LEU A 302 -8.12 15.15 -22.51
CA LEU A 302 -9.31 14.42 -22.92
C LEU A 302 -10.26 15.29 -23.78
N THR A 303 -10.55 16.51 -23.32
CA THR A 303 -11.40 17.46 -24.07
C THR A 303 -10.78 17.85 -25.41
N SER A 304 -9.46 18.11 -25.43
CA SER A 304 -8.72 18.36 -26.67
C SER A 304 -8.74 17.16 -27.63
N ALA A 305 -8.62 15.93 -27.12
CA ALA A 305 -8.63 14.71 -27.91
C ALA A 305 -10.02 14.38 -28.50
N ILE A 306 -11.09 14.75 -27.81
CA ILE A 306 -12.48 14.53 -28.24
C ILE A 306 -12.98 15.69 -29.12
N GLY A 307 -12.18 16.75 -29.30
CA GLY A 307 -12.56 17.91 -30.11
C GLY A 307 -13.57 18.85 -29.44
N LEU A 308 -13.78 18.72 -28.13
CA LEU A 308 -14.57 19.64 -27.32
C LEU A 308 -13.66 20.81 -26.94
N ARG A 309 -13.68 21.87 -27.75
CA ARG A 309 -13.03 23.16 -27.42
C ARG A 309 -14.04 24.11 -26.79
#